data_AF-A0A4R2GW45-F1
#
_entry.id   AF-A0A4R2GW45-F1
#
_cell.length_a   1.000
_cell.length_b   1.000
_cell.length_c   1.000
_cell.angle_alpha   90.00
_cell.angle_beta   90.00
_cell.angle_gamma   90.00
#
_symmetry.space_group_name_H-M   'P 1'
#
loop_
_entity.id
_entity.type
_entity.pdbx_description
1 polymer ?
#
loop_
_entity_poly.entity_id
_entity_poly.type
_entity_poly.pdbx_seq_one_letter_code
_entity_poly.pdbx_strand_id
1 'polypeptide(L)'
;MKPLGDAQGGAAEASRRSGAPALAWGWGLFAAKARPGGTDAGFQEERAPDGAPGLREQSLATLAPSTWIRQRVASLSREARLLRRAPTATIRVWAALALLQIRDWLGGEIDQRRHWLWLPVFFGCGVLWYFNRLTPGDAGPSLVATLALLLAAATRRQPAARMALIALAMIPAGYAASALRLATLQAPVLQRPTIGELTGHVIAVDQRGAGLRLLVAPVSFAGLSPQQLPRRVRLSLRQAEPLRAGVTVRARARLLPPPEAARPGGYDFARDAWFRQTGASGSIIGGVAVWQGGGGGWVEAGGGRAAPRPDQRRMAAAQDARAPPEPPLALRLAAWIDNGRMQLTERIAGAWGGQAGAVAAALVTGKRGQITEQTNAWLRAAGIYHIISISGLHMVLAAGMFFWTARAALALSPWCALHLPVRKIAAVLAMAGATAYCVFSGADVATERSLIMILAMLGAILVDREARRDLLHLPARSFAPPVLKWPIPARSFAPLVRLAGPAMASHRPAASW
;
A
#
# COMPACT_ATOMS: atom_id res chain seq x y z
N MET A 1 -54.97 0.46 40.50
CA MET A 1 -54.72 1.74 41.20
C MET A 1 -53.56 2.44 40.52
N LYS A 2 -53.83 3.56 39.85
CA LYS A 2 -52.87 4.64 39.53
C LYS A 2 -52.84 5.60 40.74
N PRO A 3 -51.87 6.53 40.89
CA PRO A 3 -51.74 7.72 40.02
C PRO A 3 -50.28 7.93 39.53
N LEU A 4 -49.96 8.57 38.40
CA LEU A 4 -50.28 9.90 37.81
C LEU A 4 -49.67 11.10 38.57
N GLY A 5 -49.07 12.03 37.80
CA GLY A 5 -48.51 13.32 38.22
C GLY A 5 -47.13 13.57 37.57
N ASP A 6 -47.03 13.92 36.28
CA ASP A 6 -47.20 15.28 35.66
C ASP A 6 -45.85 16.05 35.66
N ALA A 7 -45.43 16.84 34.66
CA ALA A 7 -46.09 17.50 33.54
C ALA A 7 -45.02 17.77 32.42
N GLN A 8 -45.34 17.68 31.12
CA GLN A 8 -45.71 18.79 30.20
C GLN A 8 -44.62 19.89 30.03
N GLY A 9 -44.29 20.41 28.86
CA GLY A 9 -44.79 20.31 27.47
C GLY A 9 -43.69 20.83 26.53
N GLY A 10 -43.82 20.92 25.21
CA GLY A 10 -44.91 20.74 24.27
C GLY A 10 -44.39 21.13 22.87
N ALA A 11 -44.98 20.50 21.83
CA ALA A 11 -45.13 20.93 20.42
C ALA A 11 -43.84 21.31 19.65
N ALA A 12 -43.42 20.68 18.55
CA ALA A 12 -44.08 19.99 17.44
C ALA A 12 -45.16 20.80 16.69
N GLU A 13 -44.75 21.46 15.60
CA GLU A 13 -45.57 21.86 14.44
C GLU A 13 -44.57 22.14 13.29
N ALA A 14 -44.26 21.23 12.36
CA ALA A 14 -45.03 20.78 11.18
C ALA A 14 -45.21 21.85 10.05
N SER A 15 -44.45 21.71 8.95
CA SER A 15 -44.90 21.75 7.54
C SER A 15 -43.67 21.94 6.61
N ARG A 16 -43.28 20.92 5.83
CA ARG A 16 -43.76 20.46 4.50
C ARG A 16 -43.33 21.36 3.31
N ARG A 17 -42.74 20.66 2.31
CA ARG A 17 -42.48 21.03 0.89
C ARG A 17 -41.23 21.91 0.71
N SER A 18 -40.35 21.74 -0.28
CA SER A 18 -40.28 20.93 -1.50
C SER A 18 -38.92 21.23 -2.18
N GLY A 19 -38.37 20.28 -2.96
CA GLY A 19 -37.42 20.60 -4.04
C GLY A 19 -35.95 20.28 -3.78
N ALA A 20 -35.45 19.23 -4.42
CA ALA A 20 -34.04 19.13 -4.83
C ALA A 20 -33.78 20.04 -6.06
N PRO A 21 -32.54 20.13 -6.60
CA PRO A 21 -31.26 20.48 -5.98
C PRO A 21 -30.67 21.76 -6.64
N ALA A 22 -29.82 22.53 -5.95
CA ALA A 22 -29.10 23.63 -6.60
C ALA A 22 -27.64 23.71 -6.13
N LEU A 23 -26.77 23.57 -7.11
CA LEU A 23 -25.35 23.88 -7.09
C LEU A 23 -25.11 25.35 -6.78
N ALA A 24 -23.96 25.60 -6.13
CA ALA A 24 -23.04 26.72 -6.34
C ALA A 24 -22.90 27.78 -5.23
N TRP A 25 -21.64 28.26 -5.16
CA TRP A 25 -21.09 29.45 -4.50
C TRP A 25 -20.75 29.29 -3.00
N GLY A 26 -19.61 29.74 -2.48
CA GLY A 26 -18.58 30.58 -3.09
C GLY A 26 -17.32 30.65 -2.23
N TRP A 27 -16.18 30.75 -2.91
CA TRP A 27 -14.96 31.31 -2.36
C TRP A 27 -15.18 32.78 -2.06
N GLY A 28 -14.98 33.20 -0.82
CA GLY A 28 -15.13 34.59 -0.45
C GLY A 28 -14.72 34.83 0.99
N LEU A 29 -13.41 34.84 1.26
CA LEU A 29 -12.82 35.45 2.45
C LEU A 29 -11.31 35.59 2.17
N PHE A 30 -10.91 36.70 1.55
CA PHE A 30 -9.69 37.47 1.81
C PHE A 30 -9.52 38.55 0.72
N ALA A 31 -10.31 39.61 0.83
CA ALA A 31 -9.96 40.92 0.30
C ALA A 31 -10.73 41.99 1.09
N ALA A 32 -9.99 42.82 1.82
CA ALA A 32 -10.25 44.24 2.15
C ALA A 32 -9.98 44.57 3.64
N LYS A 33 -8.80 45.13 3.92
CA LYS A 33 -8.71 46.31 4.79
C LYS A 33 -7.42 47.08 4.52
N ALA A 34 -7.50 48.04 3.59
CA ALA A 34 -6.67 49.23 3.62
C ALA A 34 -7.47 50.36 2.96
N ARG A 35 -7.89 51.33 3.77
CA ARG A 35 -8.41 52.62 3.30
C ARG A 35 -7.40 53.72 3.66
N PRO A 36 -7.45 54.88 2.97
CA PRO A 36 -6.31 55.78 2.77
C PRO A 36 -6.36 57.01 3.67
N GLY A 37 -5.22 57.73 3.73
CA GLY A 37 -5.15 59.14 4.10
C GLY A 37 -4.13 59.47 5.19
N GLY A 38 -3.26 60.45 4.94
CA GLY A 38 -2.45 61.12 5.96
C GLY A 38 -1.00 61.36 5.55
N THR A 39 -0.73 62.53 5.00
CA THR A 39 0.57 63.16 4.75
C THR A 39 1.30 63.51 6.05
N ASP A 40 2.62 63.29 6.07
CA ASP A 40 3.67 64.24 6.51
C ASP A 40 4.88 63.55 7.15
N ALA A 41 6.03 64.21 6.93
CA ALA A 41 7.33 64.06 7.59
C ALA A 41 8.36 63.08 7.00
N GLY A 42 9.27 63.66 6.21
CA GLY A 42 10.71 63.54 6.46
C GLY A 42 11.45 62.42 5.73
N PHE A 43 11.85 62.67 4.48
CA PHE A 43 12.96 61.93 3.85
C PHE A 43 14.14 62.88 3.69
N GLN A 44 15.22 62.60 4.43
CA GLN A 44 16.48 63.31 4.28
C GLN A 44 17.17 62.89 2.98
N GLU A 45 17.70 63.91 2.32
CA GLU A 45 18.32 63.90 1.00
C GLU A 45 19.81 63.51 1.15
N GLU A 46 20.15 62.28 0.80
CA GLU A 46 21.54 61.81 0.80
C GLU A 46 22.21 62.25 -0.52
N ARG A 47 23.08 63.27 -0.41
CA ARG A 47 23.91 63.80 -1.51
C ARG A 47 24.79 62.71 -2.10
N ALA A 48 24.72 62.55 -3.43
CA ALA A 48 25.71 61.81 -4.21
C ALA A 48 27.06 62.55 -4.24
N PRO A 49 28.21 61.84 -4.24
CA PRO A 49 29.52 62.47 -4.38
C PRO A 49 29.82 62.84 -5.83
N ASP A 50 30.37 64.04 -6.00
CA ASP A 50 30.80 64.61 -7.28
C ASP A 50 32.00 63.85 -7.89
N GLY A 51 31.88 63.42 -9.15
CA GLY A 51 33.03 62.94 -9.92
C GLY A 51 32.73 62.09 -11.16
N ALA A 52 32.82 62.72 -12.34
CA ALA A 52 33.13 62.15 -13.67
C ALA A 52 31.96 61.60 -14.54
N PRO A 53 32.12 61.52 -15.88
CA PRO A 53 31.80 62.59 -16.82
C PRO A 53 30.64 62.23 -17.77
N GLY A 54 30.12 63.23 -18.47
CA GLY A 54 28.90 63.16 -19.28
C GLY A 54 28.86 62.03 -20.32
N LEU A 55 27.70 61.36 -20.39
CA LEU A 55 27.30 60.53 -21.52
C LEU A 55 25.99 61.06 -22.08
N ARG A 56 26.14 61.59 -23.30
CA ARG A 56 25.10 62.14 -24.19
C ARG A 56 23.97 61.15 -24.45
N GLU A 57 22.82 61.74 -24.75
CA GLU A 57 21.72 61.18 -25.55
C GLU A 57 22.24 60.36 -26.74
N GLN A 58 22.34 59.03 -26.61
CA GLN A 58 22.42 58.13 -27.75
C GLN A 58 21.65 56.83 -27.50
N SER A 59 20.66 56.60 -28.37
CA SER A 59 20.14 55.28 -28.77
C SER A 59 19.10 54.59 -27.88
N LEU A 60 17.90 55.16 -27.81
CA LEU A 60 16.66 54.41 -27.51
C LEU A 60 16.08 53.66 -28.75
N ALA A 61 16.78 53.64 -29.88
CA ALA A 61 16.24 53.12 -31.16
C ALA A 61 16.62 51.68 -31.52
N THR A 62 17.35 50.92 -30.68
CA THR A 62 17.86 49.58 -31.03
C THR A 62 17.53 48.47 -30.03
N LEU A 63 16.32 48.48 -29.45
CA LEU A 63 15.78 47.30 -28.76
C LEU A 63 14.72 46.63 -29.63
N ALA A 64 15.17 45.90 -30.66
CA ALA A 64 14.30 44.97 -31.37
C ALA A 64 13.68 44.00 -30.34
N PRO A 65 12.35 43.81 -30.31
CA PRO A 65 11.72 42.96 -29.31
C PRO A 65 12.37 41.57 -29.34
N SER A 66 12.83 41.11 -28.18
CA SER A 66 13.49 39.81 -28.06
C SER A 66 12.61 38.72 -28.69
N THR A 67 13.23 37.69 -29.27
CA THR A 67 12.55 36.54 -29.87
C THR A 67 11.50 35.92 -28.94
N TRP A 68 11.68 36.05 -27.63
CA TRP A 68 10.72 35.71 -26.59
C TRP A 68 9.40 36.51 -26.69
N ILE A 69 9.43 37.84 -26.88
CA ILE A 69 8.22 38.67 -27.03
C ILE A 69 7.44 38.26 -28.28
N ARG A 70 8.15 38.08 -29.41
CA ARG A 70 7.52 37.61 -30.66
C ARG A 70 6.90 36.22 -30.53
N GLN A 71 7.56 35.29 -29.83
CA GLN A 71 7.00 33.97 -29.54
C GLN A 71 5.80 34.03 -28.58
N ARG A 72 5.84 34.90 -27.56
CA ARG A 72 4.73 35.11 -26.62
C ARG A 72 3.51 35.69 -27.34
N VAL A 73 3.68 36.71 -28.18
CA VAL A 73 2.62 37.32 -29.00
C VAL A 73 2.05 36.32 -30.04
N ALA A 74 2.91 35.51 -30.67
CA ALA A 74 2.46 34.47 -31.60
C ALA A 74 1.69 33.33 -30.91
N SER A 75 1.98 33.03 -29.64
CA SER A 75 1.21 32.06 -28.85
C SER A 75 -0.17 32.59 -28.45
N LEU A 76 -0.26 33.88 -28.11
CA LEU A 76 -1.51 34.57 -27.76
C LEU A 76 -2.49 34.63 -28.95
N SER A 77 -2.00 34.74 -30.19
CA SER A 77 -2.84 34.83 -31.39
C SER A 77 -3.51 33.50 -31.81
N ARG A 78 -2.96 32.35 -31.39
CA ARG A 78 -3.64 31.04 -31.56
C ARG A 78 -4.75 30.85 -30.53
N GLU A 79 -4.51 31.25 -29.29
CA GLU A 79 -5.45 31.10 -28.18
C GLU A 79 -6.62 32.09 -28.28
N ALA A 80 -6.40 33.28 -28.85
CA ALA A 80 -7.42 34.28 -29.15
C ALA A 80 -8.52 33.80 -30.13
N ARG A 81 -8.27 32.76 -30.94
CA ARG A 81 -9.28 32.19 -31.86
C ARG A 81 -10.34 31.37 -31.15
N LEU A 82 -10.02 30.73 -30.02
CA LEU A 82 -10.95 29.91 -29.24
C LEU A 82 -11.95 30.76 -28.43
N LEU A 83 -11.62 32.03 -28.16
CA LEU A 83 -12.39 32.92 -27.30
C LEU A 83 -13.53 33.68 -28.01
N ARG A 84 -13.69 33.54 -29.34
CA ARG A 84 -14.64 34.35 -30.15
C ARG A 84 -16.13 34.11 -29.87
N ARG A 85 -16.52 33.17 -29.01
CA ARG A 85 -17.94 32.81 -28.75
C ARG A 85 -18.47 33.07 -27.34
N ALA A 86 -17.72 33.74 -26.46
CA ALA A 86 -18.23 34.16 -25.13
C ALA A 86 -18.67 35.64 -25.12
N PRO A 87 -19.65 36.04 -24.28
CA PRO A 87 -20.35 37.32 -24.50
C PRO A 87 -19.51 38.58 -24.22
N THR A 88 -18.84 38.65 -23.06
CA THR A 88 -18.19 39.90 -22.61
C THR A 88 -16.67 39.87 -22.67
N ALA A 89 -16.08 41.03 -22.94
CA ALA A 89 -14.63 41.22 -22.99
C ALA A 89 -13.95 40.92 -21.64
N THR A 90 -14.59 41.25 -20.51
CA THR A 90 -14.04 41.03 -19.17
C THR A 90 -13.92 39.55 -18.82
N ILE A 91 -14.96 38.74 -19.07
CA ILE A 91 -14.90 37.29 -18.84
C ILE A 91 -13.86 36.63 -19.75
N ARG A 92 -13.71 37.12 -20.99
CA ARG A 92 -12.67 36.65 -21.93
C ARG A 92 -11.25 36.91 -21.42
N VAL A 93 -10.99 38.10 -20.91
CA VAL A 93 -9.67 38.47 -20.38
C VAL A 93 -9.35 37.64 -19.13
N TRP A 94 -10.29 37.51 -18.19
CA TRP A 94 -10.09 36.68 -17.00
C TRP A 94 -9.95 35.19 -17.34
N ALA A 95 -10.73 34.67 -18.28
CA ALA A 95 -10.59 33.29 -18.74
C ALA A 95 -9.24 33.06 -19.45
N ALA A 96 -8.78 34.01 -20.28
CA ALA A 96 -7.48 33.94 -20.95
C ALA A 96 -6.32 34.00 -19.95
N LEU A 97 -6.38 34.91 -18.98
CA LEU A 97 -5.37 35.02 -17.91
C LEU A 97 -5.36 33.76 -17.04
N ALA A 98 -6.53 33.23 -16.69
CA ALA A 98 -6.64 31.97 -15.95
C ALA A 98 -6.05 30.78 -16.75
N LEU A 99 -6.33 30.68 -18.05
CA LEU A 99 -5.76 29.64 -18.91
C LEU A 99 -4.24 29.75 -19.04
N LEU A 100 -3.71 30.97 -19.18
CA LEU A 100 -2.26 31.21 -19.21
C LEU A 100 -1.61 30.86 -17.88
N GLN A 101 -2.24 31.21 -16.76
CA GLN A 101 -1.74 30.90 -15.42
C GLN A 101 -1.78 29.40 -15.14
N ILE A 102 -2.83 28.69 -15.57
CA ILE A 102 -2.92 27.23 -15.52
C ILE A 102 -1.84 26.60 -16.40
N ARG A 103 -1.61 27.14 -17.61
CA ARG A 103 -0.58 26.63 -18.53
C ARG A 103 0.83 26.80 -17.95
N ASP A 104 1.14 27.96 -17.40
CA ASP A 104 2.45 28.24 -16.80
C ASP A 104 2.64 27.42 -15.51
N TRP A 105 1.59 27.23 -14.70
CA TRP A 105 1.61 26.33 -13.54
C TRP A 105 1.84 24.86 -13.95
N LEU A 106 1.11 24.36 -14.95
CA LEU A 106 1.31 23.02 -15.50
C LEU A 106 2.71 22.85 -16.09
N GLY A 107 3.24 23.87 -16.78
CA GLY A 107 4.61 23.89 -17.27
C GLY A 107 5.62 23.70 -16.14
N GLY A 108 5.48 24.46 -15.05
CA GLY A 108 6.35 24.32 -13.87
C GLY A 108 6.26 22.94 -13.20
N GLU A 109 5.08 22.32 -13.15
CA GLU A 109 4.89 20.95 -12.62
C GLU A 109 5.45 19.86 -13.56
N ILE A 110 5.40 20.08 -14.87
CA ILE A 110 6.02 19.23 -15.89
C ILE A 110 7.54 19.25 -15.73
N ASP A 111 8.12 20.45 -15.63
CA ASP A 111 9.55 20.66 -15.48
C ASP A 111 10.09 20.03 -14.19
N GLN A 112 9.32 20.11 -13.10
CA GLN A 112 9.66 19.47 -11.82
C GLN A 112 9.37 17.96 -11.79
N ARG A 113 8.87 17.37 -12.88
CA ARG A 113 8.50 15.94 -12.99
C ARG A 113 7.49 15.46 -11.95
N ARG A 114 6.75 16.37 -11.32
CA ARG A 114 5.76 16.05 -10.28
C ARG A 114 4.49 15.44 -10.85
N HIS A 115 4.22 15.64 -12.13
CA HIS A 115 3.11 15.01 -12.85
C HIS A 115 3.11 13.47 -12.78
N TRP A 116 4.27 12.83 -12.63
CA TRP A 116 4.35 11.37 -12.43
C TRP A 116 3.65 10.89 -11.15
N LEU A 117 3.52 11.76 -10.14
CA LEU A 117 2.86 11.47 -8.87
C LEU A 117 1.34 11.33 -9.01
N TRP A 118 0.75 11.84 -10.09
CA TRP A 118 -0.68 11.74 -10.37
C TRP A 118 -1.08 10.45 -11.10
N LEU A 119 -0.13 9.74 -11.72
CA LEU A 119 -0.44 8.49 -12.43
C LEU A 119 -1.11 7.43 -11.53
N PRO A 120 -0.65 7.19 -10.27
CA PRO A 120 -1.34 6.29 -9.36
C PRO A 120 -2.76 6.73 -9.01
N VAL A 121 -3.04 8.04 -9.00
CA VAL A 121 -4.40 8.58 -8.74
C VAL A 121 -5.33 8.19 -9.88
N PHE A 122 -4.93 8.46 -11.13
CA PHE A 122 -5.72 8.06 -12.30
C PHE A 122 -5.88 6.53 -12.40
N PHE A 123 -4.83 5.77 -12.10
CA PHE A 123 -4.90 4.32 -12.00
C PHE A 123 -5.93 3.89 -10.93
N GLY A 124 -5.88 4.50 -9.75
CA GLY A 124 -6.83 4.29 -8.66
C GLY A 124 -8.27 4.60 -9.06
N CYS A 125 -8.52 5.66 -9.82
CA CYS A 125 -9.84 5.95 -10.39
C CYS A 125 -10.35 4.80 -11.27
N GLY A 126 -9.47 4.19 -12.06
CA GLY A 126 -9.77 2.98 -12.85
C GLY A 126 -10.18 1.77 -12.00
N VAL A 127 -9.45 1.53 -10.92
CA VAL A 127 -9.75 0.47 -9.94
C VAL A 127 -11.13 0.72 -9.30
N LEU A 128 -11.39 1.94 -8.85
CA LEU A 128 -12.69 2.33 -8.27
C LEU A 128 -13.83 2.17 -9.28
N TRP A 129 -13.59 2.54 -10.53
CA TRP A 129 -14.56 2.37 -11.61
C TRP A 129 -14.93 0.90 -11.82
N TYR A 130 -13.95 -0.01 -11.78
CA TYR A 130 -14.18 -1.46 -11.88
C TYR A 130 -15.09 -1.96 -10.75
N PHE A 131 -14.76 -1.64 -9.49
CA PHE A 131 -15.52 -2.13 -8.33
C PHE A 131 -16.87 -1.46 -8.13
N ASN A 132 -17.11 -0.30 -8.75
CA ASN A 132 -18.42 0.36 -8.72
C ASN A 132 -19.39 -0.18 -9.77
N ARG A 133 -18.93 -1.01 -10.72
CA ARG A 133 -19.83 -1.67 -11.67
C ARG A 133 -20.46 -2.91 -11.05
N LEU A 134 -21.77 -3.04 -11.29
CA LEU A 134 -22.58 -4.19 -10.88
C LEU A 134 -22.46 -5.38 -11.86
N THR A 135 -21.85 -5.19 -13.04
CA THR A 135 -21.71 -6.23 -14.08
C THR A 135 -20.25 -6.68 -14.28
N PRO A 136 -19.95 -7.98 -14.49
CA PRO A 136 -18.57 -8.45 -14.51
C PRO A 136 -17.91 -8.35 -15.90
N GLY A 137 -16.81 -7.61 -15.98
CA GLY A 137 -15.68 -8.00 -16.84
C GLY A 137 -15.59 -7.49 -18.28
N ASP A 138 -16.41 -6.54 -18.73
CA ASP A 138 -16.35 -5.98 -20.10
C ASP A 138 -14.91 -5.68 -20.54
N ALA A 139 -14.48 -6.23 -21.70
CA ALA A 139 -13.14 -5.99 -22.24
C ALA A 139 -12.94 -4.56 -22.80
N GLY A 140 -14.03 -3.78 -22.91
CA GLY A 140 -14.06 -2.45 -23.53
C GLY A 140 -13.02 -1.47 -22.97
N PRO A 141 -12.88 -1.30 -21.64
CA PRO A 141 -11.88 -0.41 -21.07
C PRO A 141 -10.44 -0.82 -21.43
N SER A 142 -10.11 -2.11 -21.54
CA SER A 142 -8.78 -2.58 -21.92
C SER A 142 -8.38 -2.17 -23.35
N LEU A 143 -9.34 -2.18 -24.28
CA LEU A 143 -9.18 -1.67 -25.65
C LEU A 143 -8.91 -0.16 -25.67
N VAL A 144 -9.64 0.60 -24.84
CA VAL A 144 -9.44 2.06 -24.68
C VAL A 144 -8.06 2.37 -24.08
N ALA A 145 -7.57 1.58 -23.12
CA ALA A 145 -6.22 1.72 -22.57
C ALA A 145 -5.15 1.56 -23.65
N THR A 146 -5.29 0.51 -24.46
CA THR A 146 -4.35 0.19 -25.54
C THR A 146 -4.33 1.29 -26.59
N LEU A 147 -5.50 1.76 -27.02
CA LEU A 147 -5.62 2.86 -27.98
C LEU A 147 -5.03 4.17 -27.44
N ALA A 148 -5.28 4.51 -26.16
CA ALA A 148 -4.74 5.72 -25.54
C ALA A 148 -3.20 5.69 -25.45
N LEU A 149 -2.59 4.52 -25.18
CA LEU A 149 -1.14 4.35 -25.19
C LEU A 149 -0.54 4.48 -26.60
N LEU A 150 -1.22 3.93 -27.62
CA LEU A 150 -0.82 4.08 -29.03
C LEU A 150 -0.89 5.54 -29.48
N LEU A 151 -1.95 6.26 -29.11
CA LEU A 151 -2.11 7.69 -29.38
C LEU A 151 -1.04 8.52 -28.64
N ALA A 152 -0.72 8.19 -27.39
CA ALA A 152 0.35 8.84 -26.64
C ALA A 152 1.74 8.63 -27.30
N ALA A 153 1.94 7.48 -27.96
CA ALA A 153 3.15 7.20 -28.74
C ALA A 153 3.21 7.99 -30.05
N ALA A 154 2.06 8.35 -30.63
CA ALA A 154 1.98 9.21 -31.82
C ALA A 154 2.18 10.70 -31.50
N THR A 155 1.82 11.17 -30.29
CA THR A 155 1.94 12.58 -29.88
C THR A 155 3.30 12.94 -29.27
N ARG A 156 4.40 12.25 -29.64
CA ARG A 156 5.75 12.48 -29.08
C ARG A 156 6.24 13.93 -29.18
N ARG A 157 5.76 14.69 -30.17
CA ARG A 157 6.13 16.09 -30.41
C ARG A 157 5.37 17.10 -29.54
N GLN A 158 4.37 16.67 -28.77
CA GLN A 158 3.55 17.53 -27.91
C GLN A 158 3.56 17.00 -26.47
N PRO A 159 4.48 17.48 -25.61
CA PRO A 159 4.70 16.89 -24.29
C PRO A 159 3.46 16.95 -23.40
N ALA A 160 2.73 18.07 -23.41
CA ALA A 160 1.50 18.23 -22.64
C ALA A 160 0.39 17.26 -23.09
N ALA A 161 0.15 17.14 -24.41
CA ALA A 161 -0.86 16.24 -24.95
C ALA A 161 -0.52 14.77 -24.67
N ARG A 162 0.76 14.39 -24.86
CA ARG A 162 1.25 13.05 -24.51
C ARG A 162 1.02 12.73 -23.04
N MET A 163 1.26 13.69 -22.15
CA MET A 163 1.13 13.49 -20.72
C MET A 163 -0.33 13.36 -20.27
N ALA A 164 -1.23 14.17 -20.85
CA ALA A 164 -2.66 14.03 -20.65
C ALA A 164 -3.18 12.67 -21.14
N LEU A 165 -2.69 12.20 -22.29
CA LEU A 165 -3.05 10.88 -22.82
C LEU A 165 -2.52 9.74 -21.93
N ILE A 166 -1.29 9.84 -21.40
CA ILE A 166 -0.76 8.86 -20.44
C ILE A 166 -1.59 8.84 -19.16
N ALA A 167 -1.90 10.01 -18.60
CA ALA A 167 -2.74 10.13 -17.41
C ALA A 167 -4.13 9.52 -17.64
N LEU A 168 -4.78 9.85 -18.76
CA LEU A 168 -6.07 9.28 -19.13
C LEU A 168 -6.01 7.77 -19.38
N ALA A 169 -4.92 7.27 -19.97
CA ALA A 169 -4.67 5.83 -20.17
C ALA A 169 -4.49 5.05 -18.86
N MET A 170 -4.11 5.70 -17.77
CA MET A 170 -4.00 5.03 -16.47
C MET A 170 -5.34 4.59 -15.90
N ILE A 171 -6.45 5.29 -16.20
CA ILE A 171 -7.79 4.90 -15.76
C ILE A 171 -8.19 3.52 -16.33
N PRO A 172 -8.24 3.30 -17.66
CA PRO A 172 -8.55 1.98 -18.19
C PRO A 172 -7.48 0.94 -17.85
N ALA A 173 -6.21 1.32 -17.64
CA ALA A 173 -5.19 0.41 -17.15
C ALA A 173 -5.50 -0.10 -15.72
N GLY A 174 -5.97 0.77 -14.83
CA GLY A 174 -6.42 0.39 -13.48
C GLY A 174 -7.63 -0.54 -13.49
N TYR A 175 -8.57 -0.30 -14.41
CA TYR A 175 -9.71 -1.18 -14.65
C TYR A 175 -9.24 -2.56 -15.13
N ALA A 176 -8.41 -2.60 -16.18
CA ALA A 176 -7.91 -3.83 -16.77
C ALA A 176 -7.07 -4.66 -15.78
N ALA A 177 -6.23 -3.99 -14.98
CA ALA A 177 -5.46 -4.65 -13.93
C ALA A 177 -6.36 -5.27 -12.86
N SER A 178 -7.46 -4.61 -12.49
CA SER A 178 -8.45 -5.15 -11.56
C SER A 178 -9.16 -6.37 -12.14
N ALA A 179 -9.60 -6.29 -13.40
CA ALA A 179 -10.24 -7.39 -14.11
C ALA A 179 -9.31 -8.62 -14.23
N LEU A 180 -8.07 -8.40 -14.68
CA LEU A 180 -7.06 -9.45 -14.79
C LEU A 180 -6.76 -10.07 -13.41
N ARG A 181 -6.58 -9.24 -12.38
CA ARG A 181 -6.32 -9.72 -11.02
C ARG A 181 -7.46 -10.58 -10.52
N LEU A 182 -8.71 -10.14 -10.67
CA LEU A 182 -9.86 -10.94 -10.23
C LEU A 182 -9.96 -12.25 -11.00
N ALA A 183 -9.73 -12.25 -12.31
CA ALA A 183 -9.72 -13.48 -13.12
C ALA A 183 -8.65 -14.48 -12.64
N THR A 184 -7.44 -14.02 -12.29
CA THR A 184 -6.38 -14.90 -11.76
C THR A 184 -6.67 -15.45 -10.36
N LEU A 185 -7.54 -14.77 -9.59
CA LEU A 185 -7.86 -15.13 -8.22
C LEU A 185 -9.05 -16.08 -8.09
N GLN A 186 -9.84 -16.27 -9.15
CA GLN A 186 -11.00 -17.16 -9.14
C GLN A 186 -10.62 -18.55 -8.65
N ALA A 187 -11.31 -18.99 -7.60
CA ALA A 187 -11.17 -20.30 -7.00
C ALA A 187 -12.55 -20.81 -6.58
N PRO A 188 -12.80 -22.13 -6.64
CA PRO A 188 -14.06 -22.72 -6.18
C PRO A 188 -14.31 -22.41 -4.69
N VAL A 189 -15.52 -21.99 -4.37
CA VAL A 189 -16.00 -21.75 -3.00
C VAL A 189 -17.08 -22.78 -2.68
N LEU A 190 -17.02 -23.35 -1.48
CA LEU A 190 -18.01 -24.30 -1.01
C LEU A 190 -19.37 -23.59 -0.88
N GLN A 191 -20.43 -24.19 -1.43
CA GLN A 191 -21.75 -23.56 -1.46
C GLN A 191 -22.63 -23.90 -0.27
N ARG A 192 -22.43 -25.08 0.33
CA ARG A 192 -23.25 -25.58 1.44
C ARG A 192 -22.39 -26.22 2.54
N PRO A 193 -22.80 -26.12 3.81
CA PRO A 193 -22.14 -26.84 4.88
C PRO A 193 -22.14 -28.34 4.58
N THR A 194 -20.95 -28.96 4.56
CA THR A 194 -20.79 -30.37 4.23
C THR A 194 -19.84 -31.02 5.24
N ILE A 195 -20.20 -32.22 5.69
CA ILE A 195 -19.37 -33.03 6.57
C ILE A 195 -18.87 -34.20 5.75
N GLY A 196 -17.56 -34.40 5.74
CA GLY A 196 -16.94 -35.38 4.88
C GLY A 196 -15.53 -35.73 5.33
N GLU A 197 -15.02 -36.81 4.77
CA GLU A 197 -13.60 -37.11 4.86
C GLU A 197 -12.83 -36.15 3.95
N LEU A 198 -11.76 -35.57 4.50
CA LEU A 198 -10.88 -34.64 3.83
C LEU A 198 -9.48 -35.24 3.80
N THR A 199 -8.89 -35.35 2.61
CA THR A 199 -7.45 -35.58 2.45
C THR A 199 -6.81 -34.33 1.86
N GLY A 200 -5.70 -33.86 2.43
CA GLY A 200 -5.04 -32.66 1.92
C GLY A 200 -3.66 -32.40 2.53
N HIS A 201 -2.90 -31.53 1.87
CA HIS A 201 -1.57 -31.12 2.31
C HIS A 201 -1.66 -29.91 3.23
N VAL A 202 -1.00 -29.97 4.39
CA VAL A 202 -0.92 -28.84 5.31
C VAL A 202 0.07 -27.82 4.75
N ILE A 203 -0.40 -26.63 4.39
CA ILE A 203 0.42 -25.53 3.85
C ILE A 203 1.04 -24.72 4.98
N ALA A 204 0.26 -24.44 6.03
CA ALA A 204 0.69 -23.62 7.15
C ALA A 204 -0.03 -24.01 8.44
N VAL A 205 0.65 -23.82 9.57
CA VAL A 205 0.13 -24.08 10.92
C VAL A 205 0.31 -22.83 11.77
N ASP A 206 -0.78 -22.27 12.28
CA ASP A 206 -0.74 -21.24 13.34
C ASP A 206 -1.28 -21.84 14.64
N GLN A 207 -0.55 -21.67 15.73
CA GLN A 207 -1.04 -21.96 17.08
C GLN A 207 -2.12 -20.92 17.45
N ARG A 208 -3.19 -21.32 18.14
CA ARG A 208 -4.21 -20.39 18.62
C ARG A 208 -4.75 -20.85 19.97
N GLY A 209 -4.20 -20.29 21.04
CA GLY A 209 -4.51 -20.75 22.40
C GLY A 209 -4.14 -22.22 22.55
N ALA A 210 -5.10 -23.06 22.97
CA ALA A 210 -4.88 -24.50 23.12
C ALA A 210 -5.03 -25.32 21.81
N GLY A 211 -5.45 -24.70 20.71
CA GLY A 211 -5.71 -25.39 19.44
C GLY A 211 -4.80 -24.96 18.28
N LEU A 212 -4.93 -25.64 17.15
CA LEU A 212 -4.22 -25.36 15.90
C LEU A 212 -5.19 -24.82 14.83
N ARG A 213 -4.77 -23.77 14.13
CA ARG A 213 -5.33 -23.32 12.85
C ARG A 213 -4.46 -23.89 11.74
N LEU A 214 -5.05 -24.77 10.93
CA LEU A 214 -4.39 -25.35 9.77
C LEU A 214 -4.90 -24.69 8.49
N LEU A 215 -3.99 -24.33 7.59
CA LEU A 215 -4.31 -24.01 6.21
C LEU A 215 -3.97 -25.23 5.36
N VAL A 216 -4.98 -25.86 4.77
CA VAL A 216 -4.84 -27.13 4.03
C VAL A 216 -5.17 -26.92 2.56
N ALA A 217 -4.33 -27.42 1.66
CA ALA A 217 -4.67 -27.63 0.25
C ALA A 217 -5.35 -29.00 0.10
N PRO A 218 -6.67 -29.05 -0.10
CA PRO A 218 -7.37 -30.32 -0.22
C PRO A 218 -6.96 -31.03 -1.53
N VAL A 219 -6.80 -32.34 -1.43
CA VAL A 219 -6.62 -33.26 -2.57
C VAL A 219 -7.97 -33.89 -2.91
N SER A 220 -8.72 -34.29 -1.89
CA SER A 220 -10.06 -34.86 -2.03
C SER A 220 -10.93 -34.47 -0.85
N PHE A 221 -12.23 -34.36 -1.10
CA PHE A 221 -13.23 -34.18 -0.06
C PHE A 221 -14.50 -34.93 -0.44
N ALA A 222 -15.11 -35.61 0.53
CA ALA A 222 -16.29 -36.43 0.26
C ALA A 222 -17.44 -35.60 -0.36
N GLY A 223 -17.92 -36.06 -1.51
CA GLY A 223 -19.05 -35.44 -2.22
C GLY A 223 -18.71 -34.22 -3.08
N LEU A 224 -17.43 -33.91 -3.32
CA LEU A 224 -17.00 -32.85 -4.25
C LEU A 224 -16.16 -33.41 -5.39
N SER A 225 -16.41 -32.91 -6.61
CA SER A 225 -15.53 -33.18 -7.75
C SER A 225 -14.24 -32.35 -7.69
N PRO A 226 -13.17 -32.73 -8.40
CA PRO A 226 -11.93 -31.95 -8.46
C PRO A 226 -12.13 -30.48 -8.89
N GLN A 227 -13.11 -30.19 -9.74
CA GLN A 227 -13.41 -28.83 -10.21
C GLN A 227 -14.13 -27.98 -9.14
N GLN A 228 -14.83 -28.62 -8.21
CA GLN A 228 -15.53 -27.94 -7.11
C GLN A 228 -14.66 -27.81 -5.85
N LEU A 229 -13.51 -28.49 -5.83
CA LEU A 229 -12.64 -28.54 -4.67
C LEU A 229 -11.98 -27.16 -4.43
N PRO A 230 -12.13 -26.57 -3.23
CA PRO A 230 -11.48 -25.31 -2.92
C PRO A 230 -9.95 -25.39 -3.04
N ARG A 231 -9.28 -24.33 -3.50
CA ARG A 231 -7.80 -24.32 -3.54
C ARG A 231 -7.17 -24.42 -2.16
N ARG A 232 -7.80 -23.81 -1.15
CA ARG A 232 -7.33 -23.79 0.25
C ARG A 232 -8.53 -23.84 1.19
N VAL A 233 -8.35 -24.51 2.32
CA VAL A 233 -9.35 -24.67 3.39
C VAL A 233 -8.73 -24.33 4.74
N ARG A 234 -9.46 -23.56 5.55
CA ARG A 234 -9.04 -23.12 6.89
C ARG A 234 -9.69 -24.01 7.96
N LEU A 235 -8.92 -24.90 8.57
CA LEU A 235 -9.41 -25.85 9.58
C LEU A 235 -8.96 -25.46 10.98
N SER A 236 -9.84 -25.67 11.96
CA SER A 236 -9.52 -25.53 13.38
C SER A 236 -9.51 -26.90 14.05
N LEU A 237 -8.49 -27.16 14.87
CA LEU A 237 -8.27 -28.41 15.59
C LEU A 237 -8.05 -28.06 17.06
N ARG A 238 -8.93 -28.52 17.94
CA ARG A 238 -8.99 -28.06 19.35
C ARG A 238 -7.91 -28.67 20.23
N GLN A 239 -7.53 -29.91 19.97
CA GLN A 239 -6.54 -30.68 20.73
C GLN A 239 -5.82 -31.56 19.73
N ALA A 240 -4.55 -31.28 19.49
CA ALA A 240 -3.72 -32.14 18.69
C ALA A 240 -2.27 -32.03 19.09
N GLU A 241 -1.57 -33.13 18.90
CA GLU A 241 -0.13 -33.16 18.80
C GLU A 241 0.38 -32.08 17.82
N PRO A 242 1.59 -31.56 18.02
CA PRO A 242 2.15 -30.52 17.17
C PRO A 242 2.28 -31.03 15.72
N LEU A 243 1.34 -30.60 14.86
CA LEU A 243 1.42 -30.81 13.42
C LEU A 243 2.35 -29.77 12.79
N ARG A 244 3.09 -30.19 11.76
CA ARG A 244 3.99 -29.33 10.99
C ARG A 244 3.41 -29.06 9.61
N ALA A 245 3.82 -27.95 8.99
CA ALA A 245 3.50 -27.72 7.60
C ALA A 245 4.26 -28.73 6.71
N GLY A 246 3.66 -29.11 5.58
CA GLY A 246 4.23 -30.01 4.58
C GLY A 246 3.79 -31.46 4.72
N VAL A 247 3.14 -31.84 5.83
CA VAL A 247 2.57 -33.17 6.00
C VAL A 247 1.24 -33.29 5.26
N THR A 248 0.92 -34.49 4.79
CA THR A 248 -0.41 -34.80 4.25
C THR A 248 -1.26 -35.39 5.35
N VAL A 249 -2.45 -34.82 5.54
CA VAL A 249 -3.40 -35.24 6.57
C VAL A 249 -4.67 -35.78 5.96
N ARG A 250 -5.28 -36.71 6.69
CA ARG A 250 -6.63 -37.21 6.45
C ARG A 250 -7.42 -37.09 7.73
N ALA A 251 -8.57 -36.45 7.65
CA ALA A 251 -9.44 -36.27 8.79
C ALA A 251 -10.89 -36.07 8.37
N ARG A 252 -11.82 -36.44 9.23
CA ARG A 252 -13.23 -36.07 9.05
C ARG A 252 -13.39 -34.60 9.43
N ALA A 253 -13.90 -33.78 8.52
CA ALA A 253 -14.03 -32.34 8.73
C ALA A 253 -15.45 -31.86 8.42
N ARG A 254 -15.93 -30.89 9.19
CA ARG A 254 -17.12 -30.10 8.85
C ARG A 254 -16.65 -28.82 8.20
N LEU A 255 -16.93 -28.68 6.90
CA LEU A 255 -16.62 -27.50 6.13
C LEU A 255 -17.87 -26.63 5.97
N LEU A 256 -17.69 -25.33 6.11
CA LEU A 256 -18.71 -24.32 5.88
C LEU A 256 -18.21 -23.35 4.79
N PRO A 257 -19.13 -22.75 4.00
CA PRO A 257 -18.82 -21.57 3.21
C PRO A 257 -18.16 -20.51 4.09
N PRO A 258 -17.21 -19.70 3.57
CA PRO A 258 -16.72 -18.53 4.26
C PRO A 258 -17.90 -17.63 4.69
N PRO A 259 -17.97 -17.21 5.97
CA PRO A 259 -19.09 -16.43 6.46
C PRO A 259 -19.11 -15.04 5.81
N GLU A 260 -20.29 -14.57 5.45
CA GLU A 260 -20.48 -13.21 4.93
C GLU A 260 -20.37 -12.16 6.05
N ALA A 261 -20.45 -10.88 5.68
CA ALA A 261 -20.47 -9.79 6.63
C ALA A 261 -21.66 -9.93 7.60
N ALA A 262 -21.39 -9.97 8.91
CA ALA A 262 -22.42 -10.13 9.94
C ALA A 262 -23.42 -8.96 10.01
N ARG A 263 -23.08 -7.81 9.39
CA ARG A 263 -23.94 -6.63 9.30
C ARG A 263 -23.62 -5.85 8.01
N PRO A 264 -24.58 -5.12 7.43
CA PRO A 264 -24.32 -4.23 6.29
C PRO A 264 -23.18 -3.25 6.58
N GLY A 265 -22.22 -3.14 5.66
CA GLY A 265 -21.01 -2.32 5.83
C GLY A 265 -20.01 -2.83 6.87
N GLY A 266 -20.25 -3.98 7.51
CA GLY A 266 -19.33 -4.64 8.42
C GLY A 266 -18.13 -5.28 7.71
N TYR A 267 -17.21 -5.85 8.49
CA TYR A 267 -16.09 -6.59 7.93
C TYR A 267 -16.59 -7.86 7.23
N ASP A 268 -16.22 -8.00 5.96
CA ASP A 268 -16.61 -9.12 5.10
C ASP A 268 -15.51 -10.19 5.08
N PHE A 269 -15.72 -11.27 5.83
CA PHE A 269 -14.79 -12.40 5.90
C PHE A 269 -14.77 -13.21 4.60
N ALA A 270 -15.90 -13.33 3.91
CA ALA A 270 -15.99 -14.07 2.65
C ALA A 270 -15.16 -13.39 1.57
N ARG A 271 -15.18 -12.05 1.50
CA ARG A 271 -14.34 -11.27 0.61
C ARG A 271 -12.85 -11.47 0.89
N ASP A 272 -12.39 -11.34 2.13
CA ASP A 272 -10.97 -11.57 2.47
C ASP A 272 -10.55 -13.01 2.14
N ALA A 273 -11.40 -13.99 2.46
CA ALA A 273 -11.16 -15.39 2.14
C ALA A 273 -11.04 -15.63 0.62
N TRP A 274 -11.86 -14.97 -0.19
CA TRP A 274 -11.81 -15.05 -1.65
C TRP A 274 -10.47 -14.54 -2.21
N PHE A 275 -9.99 -13.36 -1.76
CA PHE A 275 -8.69 -12.82 -2.18
C PHE A 275 -7.51 -13.71 -1.72
N ARG A 276 -7.67 -14.43 -0.60
CA ARG A 276 -6.70 -15.44 -0.13
C ARG A 276 -6.87 -16.82 -0.77
N GLN A 277 -7.82 -16.97 -1.70
CA GLN A 277 -8.21 -18.23 -2.34
C GLN A 277 -8.58 -19.35 -1.34
N THR A 278 -9.17 -18.96 -0.20
CA THR A 278 -9.68 -19.87 0.82
C THR A 278 -11.18 -20.07 0.61
N GLY A 279 -11.56 -21.19 0.00
CA GLY A 279 -12.94 -21.45 -0.41
C GLY A 279 -13.81 -22.14 0.63
N ALA A 280 -13.25 -22.52 1.79
CA ALA A 280 -14.02 -23.07 2.90
C ALA A 280 -13.30 -22.86 4.25
N SER A 281 -14.09 -22.82 5.33
CA SER A 281 -13.57 -22.83 6.70
C SER A 281 -14.33 -23.81 7.57
N GLY A 282 -13.68 -24.39 8.58
CA GLY A 282 -14.31 -25.48 9.33
C GLY A 282 -13.52 -25.96 10.53
N SER A 283 -13.98 -27.08 11.07
CA SER A 283 -13.34 -27.78 12.19
C SER A 283 -13.19 -29.26 11.88
N ILE A 284 -12.08 -29.83 12.36
CA ILE A 284 -11.86 -31.28 12.32
C ILE A 284 -12.72 -31.94 13.42
N ILE A 285 -13.33 -33.06 13.09
CA ILE A 285 -14.19 -33.87 13.96
C ILE A 285 -13.51 -35.22 14.16
N GLY A 286 -12.87 -35.41 15.32
CA GLY A 286 -12.17 -36.65 15.67
C GLY A 286 -10.65 -36.59 15.40
N GLY A 287 -10.07 -37.77 15.15
CA GLY A 287 -8.63 -37.96 14.92
C GLY A 287 -8.14 -37.37 13.59
N VAL A 288 -6.82 -37.23 13.51
CA VAL A 288 -6.12 -36.78 12.31
C VAL A 288 -5.07 -37.83 11.97
N ALA A 289 -5.23 -38.49 10.83
CA ALA A 289 -4.22 -39.37 10.30
C ALA A 289 -3.22 -38.58 9.46
N VAL A 290 -1.93 -38.89 9.63
CA VAL A 290 -0.80 -38.29 8.92
C VAL A 290 -0.17 -39.34 8.02
N TRP A 291 0.14 -38.97 6.78
CA TRP A 291 0.85 -39.83 5.83
C TRP A 291 2.36 -39.84 6.12
N GLN A 292 2.96 -41.03 6.31
CA GLN A 292 4.40 -41.16 6.59
C GLN A 292 5.26 -41.47 5.36
N GLY A 293 4.69 -42.09 4.32
CA GLY A 293 5.37 -42.33 3.04
C GLY A 293 6.51 -43.37 3.12
N GLY A 294 7.21 -43.56 2.00
CA GLY A 294 8.34 -44.52 1.91
C GLY A 294 7.96 -46.00 2.11
N GLY A 295 6.67 -46.34 2.13
CA GLY A 295 6.14 -47.65 2.54
C GLY A 295 5.35 -47.61 3.85
N GLY A 296 5.43 -46.52 4.61
CA GLY A 296 4.58 -46.22 5.77
C GLY A 296 3.24 -45.62 5.34
N GLY A 297 2.14 -46.28 5.73
CA GLY A 297 0.78 -45.83 5.45
C GLY A 297 0.31 -44.66 6.31
N TRP A 298 -1.00 -44.61 6.56
CA TRP A 298 -1.62 -43.61 7.42
C TRP A 298 -1.43 -43.94 8.90
N VAL A 299 -1.02 -42.95 9.70
CA VAL A 299 -0.82 -43.07 11.15
C VAL A 299 -1.61 -41.97 11.86
N GLU A 300 -2.44 -42.34 12.83
CA GLU A 300 -3.16 -41.37 13.69
C GLU A 300 -2.18 -40.55 14.55
N ALA A 301 -2.36 -39.23 14.60
CA ALA A 301 -1.75 -38.40 15.63
C ALA A 301 -2.49 -38.62 16.97
N GLY A 302 -1.75 -38.92 18.03
CA GLY A 302 -2.29 -39.35 19.33
C GLY A 302 -2.16 -40.84 19.64
N GLY A 303 -1.45 -41.63 18.81
CA GLY A 303 -1.02 -43.01 19.14
C GLY A 303 -2.13 -44.08 19.28
N GLY A 304 -3.41 -43.74 19.11
CA GLY A 304 -4.53 -44.68 19.24
C GLY A 304 -5.11 -45.08 17.88
N ARG A 305 -5.07 -46.37 17.51
CA ARG A 305 -5.91 -46.90 16.42
C ARG A 305 -7.38 -46.84 16.86
N ALA A 306 -8.13 -45.84 16.40
CA ALA A 306 -9.58 -45.93 16.42
C ALA A 306 -10.02 -46.95 15.35
N ALA A 307 -10.44 -48.15 15.78
CA ALA A 307 -10.84 -49.22 14.87
C ALA A 307 -12.14 -48.83 14.10
N PRO A 308 -12.13 -48.81 12.76
CA PRO A 308 -13.34 -48.57 11.98
C PRO A 308 -14.32 -49.75 12.06
N ARG A 309 -15.63 -49.44 11.95
CA ARG A 309 -16.74 -50.42 11.95
C ARG A 309 -16.58 -51.43 10.79
N PRO A 310 -17.04 -52.70 10.94
CA PRO A 310 -16.66 -53.82 10.08
C PRO A 310 -17.06 -53.70 8.60
N ASP A 311 -18.16 -53.02 8.34
CA ASP A 311 -18.77 -52.73 7.04
C ASP A 311 -18.00 -51.67 6.23
N GLN A 312 -17.44 -50.68 6.91
CA GLN A 312 -16.62 -49.62 6.31
C GLN A 312 -15.20 -50.08 5.94
N ARG A 313 -14.74 -51.23 6.47
CA ARG A 313 -13.37 -51.73 6.29
C ARG A 313 -12.99 -52.04 4.85
N ARG A 314 -13.91 -52.54 4.01
CA ARG A 314 -13.57 -52.98 2.65
C ARG A 314 -13.39 -51.83 1.66
N MET A 315 -14.23 -50.79 1.76
CA MET A 315 -14.12 -49.60 0.90
C MET A 315 -13.10 -48.58 1.43
N ALA A 316 -13.00 -48.42 2.76
CA ALA A 316 -11.94 -47.64 3.38
C ALA A 316 -10.56 -48.25 3.09
N ALA A 317 -10.36 -49.58 3.22
CA ALA A 317 -9.08 -50.22 2.91
C ALA A 317 -8.59 -49.99 1.47
N ALA A 318 -9.49 -49.90 0.49
CA ALA A 318 -9.12 -49.61 -0.91
C ALA A 318 -8.69 -48.14 -1.13
N GLN A 319 -9.25 -47.20 -0.37
CA GLN A 319 -8.88 -45.77 -0.41
C GLN A 319 -7.71 -45.43 0.54
N ASP A 320 -7.54 -46.20 1.61
CA ASP A 320 -6.45 -46.11 2.59
C ASP A 320 -5.11 -46.56 2.00
N ALA A 321 -5.14 -47.50 1.05
CA ALA A 321 -3.94 -48.02 0.39
C ALA A 321 -3.38 -47.12 -0.72
N ARG A 322 -4.15 -46.14 -1.22
CA ARG A 322 -3.65 -45.23 -2.27
C ARG A 322 -2.83 -44.11 -1.63
N ALA A 323 -1.57 -44.05 -2.02
CA ALA A 323 -0.71 -42.94 -1.70
C ALA A 323 -1.33 -41.63 -2.22
N PRO A 324 -1.42 -40.57 -1.40
CA PRO A 324 -1.81 -39.27 -1.88
C PRO A 324 -0.82 -38.78 -2.94
N PRO A 325 -1.27 -38.00 -3.94
CA PRO A 325 -0.38 -37.40 -4.93
C PRO A 325 0.66 -36.51 -4.24
N GLU A 326 1.85 -36.44 -4.81
CA GLU A 326 2.92 -35.57 -4.31
C GLU A 326 2.49 -34.09 -4.38
N PRO A 327 2.71 -33.30 -3.32
CA PRO A 327 2.37 -31.90 -3.34
C PRO A 327 3.20 -31.13 -4.39
N PRO A 328 2.60 -30.22 -5.16
CA PRO A 328 3.31 -29.33 -6.06
C PRO A 328 4.45 -28.57 -5.37
N LEU A 329 5.52 -28.24 -6.10
CA LEU A 329 6.70 -27.54 -5.58
C LEU A 329 6.34 -26.25 -4.83
N ALA A 330 5.36 -25.49 -5.32
CA ALA A 330 4.90 -24.27 -4.67
C ALA A 330 4.34 -24.50 -3.26
N LEU A 331 3.60 -25.61 -3.05
CA LEU A 331 3.09 -25.97 -1.72
C LEU A 331 4.20 -26.45 -0.79
N ARG A 332 5.15 -27.23 -1.33
CA ARG A 332 6.34 -27.67 -0.58
C ARG A 332 7.18 -26.50 -0.11
N LEU A 333 7.41 -25.51 -0.99
CA LEU A 333 8.13 -24.29 -0.65
C LEU A 333 7.38 -23.47 0.39
N ALA A 334 6.07 -23.29 0.23
CA ALA A 334 5.24 -22.58 1.20
C ALA A 334 5.28 -23.23 2.60
N ALA A 335 5.18 -24.57 2.65
CA ALA A 335 5.30 -25.33 3.89
C ALA A 335 6.71 -25.24 4.50
N TRP A 336 7.75 -25.28 3.69
CA TRP A 336 9.14 -25.12 4.14
C TRP A 336 9.36 -23.73 4.76
N ILE A 337 8.85 -22.67 4.12
CA ILE A 337 8.88 -21.31 4.66
C ILE A 337 8.12 -21.26 5.99
N ASP A 338 6.91 -21.82 6.06
CA ASP A 338 6.10 -21.81 7.28
C ASP A 338 6.79 -22.53 8.44
N ASN A 339 7.42 -23.68 8.17
CA ASN A 339 8.23 -24.40 9.15
C ASN A 339 9.42 -23.57 9.63
N GLY A 340 10.13 -22.88 8.72
CA GLY A 340 11.23 -21.98 9.08
C GLY A 340 10.77 -20.83 9.96
N ARG A 341 9.61 -20.23 9.65
CA ARG A 341 8.98 -19.19 10.49
C ARG A 341 8.63 -19.72 11.87
N MET A 342 8.03 -20.91 11.95
CA MET A 342 7.66 -21.52 13.23
C MET A 342 8.89 -21.82 14.08
N GLN A 343 9.95 -22.39 13.50
CA GLN A 343 11.21 -22.65 14.21
C GLN A 343 11.84 -21.35 14.74
N LEU A 344 11.86 -20.28 13.93
CA LEU A 344 12.37 -18.99 14.39
C LEU A 344 11.49 -18.38 15.50
N THR A 345 10.16 -18.53 15.38
CA THR A 345 9.20 -18.06 16.39
C THR A 345 9.46 -18.74 17.73
N GLU A 346 9.59 -20.07 17.72
CA GLU A 346 9.86 -20.87 18.93
C GLU A 346 11.22 -20.53 19.55
N ARG A 347 12.25 -20.31 18.73
CA ARG A 347 13.58 -19.87 19.21
C ARG A 347 13.54 -18.51 19.88
N ILE A 348 12.90 -17.51 19.26
CA ILE A 348 12.80 -16.16 19.82
C ILE A 348 11.96 -16.17 21.10
N ALA A 349 10.81 -16.84 21.07
CA ALA A 349 9.92 -16.95 22.22
C ALA A 349 10.60 -17.68 23.39
N GLY A 350 11.35 -18.74 23.10
CA GLY A 350 12.12 -19.49 24.10
C GLY A 350 13.28 -18.72 24.70
N ALA A 351 14.00 -17.92 23.90
CA ALA A 351 15.15 -17.14 24.37
C ALA A 351 14.76 -16.00 25.32
N TRP A 352 13.62 -15.33 25.07
CA TRP A 352 13.16 -14.20 25.87
C TRP A 352 12.16 -14.62 26.97
N GLY A 353 11.47 -15.74 26.77
CA GLY A 353 10.47 -16.26 27.70
C GLY A 353 9.18 -15.43 27.77
N GLY A 354 8.12 -16.09 28.24
CA GLY A 354 6.84 -15.45 28.54
C GLY A 354 6.17 -14.73 27.36
N GLN A 355 5.31 -13.76 27.68
CA GLN A 355 4.56 -12.99 26.67
C GLN A 355 5.43 -11.95 25.94
N ALA A 356 6.51 -11.46 26.56
CA ALA A 356 7.46 -10.57 25.89
C ALA A 356 8.14 -11.28 24.70
N GLY A 357 8.60 -12.52 24.89
CA GLY A 357 9.13 -13.34 23.82
C GLY A 357 8.10 -13.65 22.73
N ALA A 358 6.85 -13.94 23.09
CA ALA A 358 5.78 -14.15 22.11
C ALA A 358 5.48 -12.92 21.26
N VAL A 359 5.46 -11.72 21.86
CA VAL A 359 5.29 -10.45 21.15
C VAL A 359 6.49 -10.15 20.26
N ALA A 360 7.72 -10.32 20.76
CA ALA A 360 8.95 -10.14 19.98
C ALA A 360 9.00 -11.08 18.77
N ALA A 361 8.68 -12.36 18.97
CA ALA A 361 8.60 -13.35 17.91
C ALA A 361 7.55 -12.95 16.86
N ALA A 362 6.37 -12.50 17.28
CA ALA A 362 5.31 -12.06 16.38
C ALA A 362 5.72 -10.83 15.53
N LEU A 363 6.49 -9.89 16.08
CA LEU A 363 6.98 -8.71 15.35
C LEU A 363 7.98 -9.08 14.24
N VAL A 364 8.77 -10.15 14.44
CA VAL A 364 9.79 -10.61 13.49
C VAL A 364 9.22 -11.59 12.45
N THR A 365 8.43 -12.57 12.90
CA THR A 365 7.98 -13.68 12.03
C THR A 365 6.55 -13.52 11.54
N GLY A 366 5.79 -12.57 12.10
CA GLY A 366 4.36 -12.38 11.84
C GLY A 366 3.45 -13.41 12.52
N LYS A 367 4.00 -14.40 13.24
CA LYS A 367 3.21 -15.46 13.91
C LYS A 367 2.70 -14.97 15.25
N ARG A 368 1.39 -14.71 15.34
CA ARG A 368 0.74 -14.15 16.55
C ARG A 368 0.18 -15.22 17.50
N GLY A 369 0.39 -16.49 17.20
CA GLY A 369 -0.34 -17.59 17.82
C GLY A 369 -0.12 -17.77 19.33
N GLN A 370 1.04 -17.33 19.82
CA GLN A 370 1.46 -17.46 21.22
C GLN A 370 1.10 -16.24 22.08
N ILE A 371 0.55 -15.18 21.48
CA ILE A 371 0.12 -13.99 22.22
C ILE A 371 -1.25 -14.27 22.85
N THR A 372 -1.32 -14.16 24.17
CA THR A 372 -2.56 -14.38 24.93
C THR A 372 -3.59 -13.28 24.69
N GLU A 373 -4.86 -13.60 24.92
CA GLU A 373 -5.94 -12.63 24.78
C GLU A 373 -5.82 -11.48 25.80
N GLN A 374 -5.28 -11.75 26.99
CA GLN A 374 -4.98 -10.72 28.00
C GLN A 374 -3.94 -9.73 27.49
N THR A 375 -2.83 -10.21 26.91
CA THR A 375 -1.82 -9.34 26.30
C THR A 375 -2.40 -8.56 25.12
N ASN A 376 -3.24 -9.18 24.27
CA ASN A 376 -3.95 -8.46 23.21
C ASN A 376 -4.88 -7.37 23.77
N ALA A 377 -5.55 -7.61 24.89
CA ALA A 377 -6.38 -6.61 25.56
C ALA A 377 -5.54 -5.43 26.07
N TRP A 378 -4.38 -5.68 26.70
CA TRP A 378 -3.46 -4.62 27.13
C TRP A 378 -2.93 -3.80 25.96
N LEU A 379 -2.52 -4.44 24.87
CA LEU A 379 -2.01 -3.76 23.68
C LEU A 379 -3.11 -2.92 23.00
N ARG A 380 -4.37 -3.38 23.03
CA ARG A 380 -5.52 -2.59 22.56
C ARG A 380 -5.83 -1.42 23.49
N ALA A 381 -5.82 -1.63 24.80
CA ALA A 381 -6.04 -0.58 25.79
C ALA A 381 -4.99 0.53 25.71
N ALA A 382 -3.73 0.17 25.46
CA ALA A 382 -2.63 1.11 25.22
C ALA A 382 -2.62 1.72 23.80
N GLY A 383 -3.54 1.33 22.91
CA GLY A 383 -3.62 1.83 21.54
C GLY A 383 -2.53 1.32 20.57
N ILE A 384 -1.63 0.44 21.03
CA ILE A 384 -0.44 -0.04 20.29
C ILE A 384 -0.63 -1.41 19.62
N TYR A 385 -1.84 -1.98 19.66
CA TYR A 385 -2.14 -3.28 19.03
C TYR A 385 -1.78 -3.35 17.53
N HIS A 386 -1.85 -2.21 16.83
CA HIS A 386 -1.52 -2.12 15.41
C HIS A 386 -0.03 -2.39 15.10
N ILE A 387 0.87 -2.23 16.07
CA ILE A 387 2.32 -2.44 15.90
C ILE A 387 2.66 -3.93 15.77
N ILE A 388 1.83 -4.83 16.33
CA ILE A 388 1.98 -6.30 16.21
C ILE A 388 1.84 -6.76 14.75
N SER A 389 1.23 -5.92 13.89
CA SER A 389 1.23 -6.15 12.45
C SER A 389 2.50 -5.58 11.84
N ILE A 390 3.20 -6.40 11.05
CA ILE A 390 4.37 -5.95 10.31
C ILE A 390 3.96 -4.76 9.43
N SER A 391 4.51 -3.59 9.77
CA SER A 391 4.14 -2.33 9.15
C SER A 391 5.03 -2.02 7.96
N GLY A 392 4.62 -1.06 7.14
CA GLY A 392 5.45 -0.60 6.03
C GLY A 392 6.80 -0.01 6.47
N LEU A 393 6.85 0.57 7.66
CA LEU A 393 8.10 1.07 8.24
C LEU A 393 9.09 -0.06 8.52
N HIS A 394 8.62 -1.22 8.97
CA HIS A 394 9.48 -2.40 9.19
C HIS A 394 10.12 -2.86 7.89
N MET A 395 9.36 -2.85 6.79
CA MET A 395 9.88 -3.20 5.46
C MET A 395 10.96 -2.20 5.00
N VAL A 396 10.77 -0.90 5.24
CA VAL A 396 11.77 0.12 4.89
C VAL A 396 13.05 -0.05 5.71
N LEU A 397 12.92 -0.30 7.02
CA LEU A 397 14.06 -0.58 7.89
C LEU A 397 14.81 -1.84 7.45
N ALA A 398 14.11 -2.93 7.14
CA ALA A 398 14.71 -4.17 6.67
C ALA A 398 15.45 -3.97 5.32
N ALA A 399 14.80 -3.33 4.34
CA ALA A 399 15.44 -3.03 3.06
C ALA A 399 16.65 -2.10 3.21
N GLY A 400 16.55 -1.08 4.07
CA GLY A 400 17.65 -0.20 4.43
C GLY A 400 18.81 -0.98 5.03
N MET A 401 18.53 -1.86 5.99
CA MET A 401 19.54 -2.73 6.61
C MET A 401 20.27 -3.56 5.56
N PHE A 402 19.57 -4.27 4.67
CA PHE A 402 20.19 -5.05 3.61
C PHE A 402 21.03 -4.17 2.66
N PHE A 403 20.53 -2.99 2.29
CA PHE A 403 21.25 -2.07 1.41
C PHE A 403 22.55 -1.57 2.04
N TRP A 404 22.48 -1.06 3.27
CA TRP A 404 23.63 -0.47 3.96
C TRP A 404 24.66 -1.53 4.34
N THR A 405 24.24 -2.70 4.82
CA THR A 405 25.16 -3.80 5.14
C THR A 405 25.86 -4.34 3.90
N ALA A 406 25.12 -4.60 2.80
CA ALA A 406 25.72 -5.04 1.55
C ALA A 406 26.69 -3.99 0.99
N ARG A 407 26.31 -2.71 1.03
CA ARG A 407 27.17 -1.60 0.60
C ARG A 407 28.43 -1.51 1.46
N ALA A 408 28.30 -1.58 2.78
CA ALA A 408 29.44 -1.53 3.70
C ALA A 408 30.39 -2.71 3.46
N ALA A 409 29.86 -3.93 3.38
CA ALA A 409 30.65 -5.13 3.11
C ALA A 409 31.43 -5.05 1.78
N LEU A 410 30.79 -4.56 0.72
CA LEU A 410 31.46 -4.35 -0.57
C LEU A 410 32.49 -3.21 -0.53
N ALA A 411 32.28 -2.19 0.31
CA ALA A 411 33.20 -1.07 0.46
C ALA A 411 34.44 -1.41 1.33
N LEU A 412 34.41 -2.50 2.11
CA LEU A 412 35.57 -2.96 2.88
C LEU A 412 36.69 -3.49 1.98
N SER A 413 36.37 -3.95 0.76
CA SER A 413 37.37 -4.39 -0.21
C SER A 413 37.71 -3.28 -1.20
N PRO A 414 38.96 -2.78 -1.24
CA PRO A 414 39.38 -1.76 -2.19
C PRO A 414 39.13 -2.16 -3.65
N TRP A 415 39.32 -3.45 -3.96
CA TRP A 415 39.07 -3.98 -5.30
C TRP A 415 37.59 -3.86 -5.69
N CYS A 416 36.68 -4.28 -4.81
CA CYS A 416 35.24 -4.18 -5.06
C CYS A 416 34.79 -2.72 -5.20
N ALA A 417 35.32 -1.81 -4.37
CA ALA A 417 34.97 -0.40 -4.40
C ALA A 417 35.39 0.30 -5.70
N LEU A 418 36.49 -0.13 -6.33
CA LEU A 418 37.02 0.46 -7.56
C LEU A 418 36.46 -0.17 -8.84
N HIS A 419 36.15 -1.47 -8.83
CA HIS A 419 35.79 -2.20 -10.06
C HIS A 419 34.29 -2.53 -10.19
N LEU A 420 33.52 -2.50 -9.10
CA LEU A 420 32.10 -2.85 -9.13
C LEU A 420 31.20 -1.63 -8.88
N PRO A 421 30.01 -1.55 -9.50
CA PRO A 421 29.03 -0.53 -9.19
C PRO A 421 28.36 -0.85 -7.84
N VAL A 422 29.08 -0.63 -6.73
CA VAL A 422 28.69 -1.03 -5.37
C VAL A 422 27.27 -0.62 -5.03
N ARG A 423 26.86 0.61 -5.40
CA ARG A 423 25.51 1.13 -5.13
C ARG A 423 24.42 0.31 -5.84
N LYS A 424 24.64 -0.11 -7.09
CA LYS A 424 23.68 -0.92 -7.85
C LYS A 424 23.60 -2.34 -7.31
N ILE A 425 24.76 -2.95 -7.01
CA ILE A 425 24.80 -4.29 -6.42
C ILE A 425 24.11 -4.29 -5.06
N ALA A 426 24.39 -3.31 -4.20
CA ALA A 426 23.70 -3.14 -2.92
C ALA A 426 22.18 -2.94 -3.09
N ALA A 427 21.73 -2.20 -4.11
CA ALA A 427 20.32 -2.05 -4.43
C ALA A 427 19.68 -3.38 -4.83
N VAL A 428 20.31 -4.17 -5.71
CA VAL A 428 19.81 -5.50 -6.12
C VAL A 428 19.76 -6.44 -4.92
N LEU A 429 20.80 -6.50 -4.09
CA LEU A 429 20.84 -7.32 -2.88
C LEU A 429 19.75 -6.90 -1.89
N ALA A 430 19.52 -5.59 -1.72
CA ALA A 430 18.43 -5.09 -0.89
C ALA A 430 17.04 -5.42 -1.44
N MET A 431 16.84 -5.38 -2.76
CA MET A 431 15.59 -5.80 -3.41
C MET A 431 15.33 -7.30 -3.19
N ALA A 432 16.36 -8.13 -3.36
CA ALA A 432 16.28 -9.57 -3.11
C ALA A 432 16.00 -9.86 -1.62
N GLY A 433 16.73 -9.22 -0.71
CA GLY A 433 16.56 -9.37 0.74
C GLY A 433 15.19 -8.90 1.23
N ALA A 434 14.70 -7.75 0.76
CA ALA A 434 13.37 -7.23 1.10
C ALA A 434 12.25 -8.14 0.56
N THR A 435 12.42 -8.69 -0.66
CA THR A 435 11.47 -9.65 -1.23
C THR A 435 11.45 -10.95 -0.44
N ALA A 436 12.62 -11.50 -0.11
CA ALA A 436 12.76 -12.69 0.73
C ALA A 436 12.12 -12.47 2.10
N TYR A 437 12.33 -11.32 2.72
CA TYR A 437 11.73 -10.96 4.00
C TYR A 437 10.21 -10.81 3.91
N CYS A 438 9.66 -10.24 2.83
CA CYS A 438 8.20 -10.15 2.63
C CYS A 438 7.58 -11.55 2.49
N VAL A 439 8.20 -12.43 1.70
CA VAL A 439 7.77 -13.83 1.55
C VAL A 439 7.86 -14.58 2.87
N PHE A 440 8.99 -14.46 3.57
CA PHE A 440 9.23 -15.12 4.85
C PHE A 440 8.28 -14.62 5.95
N SER A 441 7.94 -13.34 5.98
CA SER A 441 7.04 -12.78 6.99
C SER A 441 5.55 -13.09 6.74
N GLY A 442 5.22 -13.75 5.64
CA GLY A 442 3.85 -14.22 5.33
C GLY A 442 3.08 -13.37 4.33
N ALA A 443 3.73 -12.39 3.68
CA ALA A 443 3.17 -11.58 2.60
C ALA A 443 1.79 -10.97 2.93
N ASP A 444 1.65 -10.38 4.12
CA ASP A 444 0.45 -9.61 4.44
C ASP A 444 0.33 -8.41 3.49
N VAL A 445 -0.91 -8.00 3.18
CA VAL A 445 -1.20 -6.91 2.23
C VAL A 445 -0.45 -5.61 2.56
N ALA A 446 -0.22 -5.33 3.84
CA ALA A 446 0.59 -4.18 4.25
C ALA A 446 2.06 -4.31 3.80
N THR A 447 2.66 -5.49 3.97
CA THR A 447 4.04 -5.78 3.58
C THR A 447 4.22 -5.78 2.06
N GLU A 448 3.25 -6.33 1.31
CA GLU A 448 3.26 -6.32 -0.16
C GLU A 448 3.28 -4.89 -0.72
N ARG A 449 2.41 -4.01 -0.20
CA ARG A 449 2.36 -2.60 -0.62
C ARG A 449 3.69 -1.89 -0.40
N SER A 450 4.29 -2.08 0.77
CA SER A 450 5.58 -1.47 1.08
C SER A 450 6.72 -2.08 0.27
N LEU A 451 6.69 -3.39 0.00
CA LEU A 451 7.64 -4.03 -0.90
C LEU A 451 7.57 -3.40 -2.30
N ILE A 452 6.38 -3.23 -2.88
CA ILE A 452 6.23 -2.60 -4.20
C ILE A 452 6.85 -1.20 -4.22
N MET A 453 6.60 -0.38 -3.19
CA MET A 453 7.21 0.96 -3.08
C MET A 453 8.74 0.90 -2.95
N ILE A 454 9.27 -0.03 -2.14
CA ILE A 454 10.72 -0.23 -1.96
C ILE A 454 11.37 -0.69 -3.27
N LEU A 455 10.77 -1.65 -3.98
CA LEU A 455 11.27 -2.13 -5.26
C LEU A 455 11.26 -1.02 -6.32
N ALA A 456 10.22 -0.17 -6.34
CA ALA A 456 10.18 0.99 -7.23
C ALA A 456 11.29 2.00 -6.90
N MET A 457 11.51 2.29 -5.61
CA MET A 457 12.55 3.22 -5.15
C MET A 457 13.97 2.69 -5.42
N LEU A 458 14.25 1.42 -5.09
CA LEU A 458 15.56 0.80 -5.37
C LEU A 458 15.76 0.56 -6.87
N GLY A 459 14.69 0.27 -7.61
CA GLY A 459 14.70 0.20 -9.06
C GLY A 459 15.14 1.52 -9.70
N ALA A 460 14.71 2.67 -9.15
CA ALA A 460 15.17 3.98 -9.62
C ALA A 460 16.69 4.17 -9.47
N ILE A 461 17.33 3.54 -8.48
CA ILE A 461 18.79 3.52 -8.32
C ILE A 461 19.45 2.71 -9.46
N LEU A 462 18.83 1.63 -9.93
CA LEU A 462 19.40 0.81 -11.00
C LEU A 462 19.37 1.51 -12.37
N VAL A 463 18.32 2.29 -12.62
CA VAL A 463 18.12 2.97 -13.91
C VAL A 463 19.06 4.18 -14.08
N ASP A 464 19.80 4.58 -13.04
CA ASP A 464 20.78 5.69 -13.10
C ASP A 464 20.25 6.91 -13.88
N ARG A 465 18.96 7.24 -13.70
CA ARG A 465 18.47 8.51 -14.22
C ARG A 465 18.94 9.59 -13.28
N GLU A 466 20.17 10.06 -13.51
CA GLU A 466 20.45 11.47 -13.37
C GLU A 466 19.23 12.20 -13.95
N ALA A 467 18.55 13.01 -13.12
CA ALA A 467 17.82 14.13 -13.67
C ALA A 467 18.86 14.89 -14.50
N ARG A 468 18.83 14.69 -15.83
CA ARG A 468 19.81 15.18 -16.80
C ARG A 468 20.38 16.50 -16.32
N ARG A 469 21.68 16.51 -16.02
CA ARG A 469 22.51 17.71 -15.85
C ARG A 469 22.67 18.48 -17.17
N ASP A 470 21.72 18.38 -18.09
CA ASP A 470 21.71 19.09 -19.38
C ASP A 470 21.07 20.49 -19.25
N LEU A 471 20.90 20.98 -18.02
CA LEU A 471 20.48 22.36 -17.71
C LEU A 471 21.59 23.10 -16.95
N LEU A 472 22.86 22.78 -17.24
CA LEU A 472 24.02 23.56 -16.82
C LEU A 472 24.15 24.86 -17.66
N HIS A 473 23.05 25.62 -17.80
CA HIS A 473 23.04 27.02 -18.22
C HIS A 473 21.97 27.86 -17.49
N LEU A 474 21.40 27.37 -16.38
CA LEU A 474 20.69 28.28 -15.46
C LEU A 474 21.66 28.82 -14.39
N PRO A 475 21.70 30.14 -14.15
CA PRO A 475 22.55 30.72 -13.13
C PRO A 475 22.25 30.13 -11.75
N ALA A 476 23.33 29.82 -11.04
CA ALA A 476 23.44 29.02 -9.82
C ALA A 476 22.80 29.65 -8.56
N ARG A 477 21.52 30.00 -8.60
CA ARG A 477 20.76 30.45 -7.42
C ARG A 477 19.40 29.77 -7.38
N SER A 478 19.35 28.49 -6.98
CA SER A 478 18.17 27.83 -6.36
C SER A 478 18.33 26.30 -6.13
N PHE A 479 19.54 25.76 -6.05
CA PHE A 479 19.72 24.32 -5.80
C PHE A 479 19.83 24.02 -4.30
N ALA A 480 18.70 24.09 -3.59
CA ALA A 480 18.52 23.36 -2.34
C ALA A 480 17.90 21.98 -2.68
N PRO A 481 18.42 20.86 -2.14
CA PRO A 481 17.92 19.52 -2.50
C PRO A 481 16.42 19.39 -2.20
N PRO A 482 15.62 18.80 -3.12
CA PRO A 482 14.16 18.75 -3.03
C PRO A 482 13.60 17.82 -1.94
N VAL A 483 14.45 17.14 -1.16
CA VAL A 483 14.02 16.30 -0.02
C VAL A 483 13.48 17.16 1.14
N LEU A 484 13.82 18.45 1.20
CA LEU A 484 13.40 19.34 2.30
C LEU A 484 12.18 20.23 1.98
N LYS A 485 11.55 20.05 0.81
CA LYS A 485 10.37 20.84 0.38
C LYS A 485 9.12 19.98 0.20
N TRP A 486 8.96 18.96 1.02
CA TRP A 486 7.65 18.38 1.30
C TRP A 486 7.04 19.13 2.50
N PRO A 487 5.76 19.55 2.48
CA PRO A 487 5.09 19.96 3.69
C PRO A 487 4.83 18.70 4.52
N ILE A 488 5.88 18.20 5.18
CA ILE A 488 5.68 17.55 6.46
C ILE A 488 5.05 18.66 7.32
N PRO A 489 3.90 18.47 7.97
CA PRO A 489 3.39 19.43 8.92
C PRO A 489 4.37 19.50 10.11
N ALA A 490 5.45 20.27 9.94
CA ALA A 490 6.45 20.57 10.95
C ALA A 490 5.87 21.41 12.10
N ARG A 491 4.58 21.78 12.03
CA ARG A 491 3.84 22.47 13.09
C ARG A 491 3.38 21.56 14.24
N SER A 492 3.56 20.23 14.16
CA SER A 492 3.13 19.33 15.24
C SER A 492 4.26 18.82 16.15
N PHE A 493 5.53 19.17 15.91
CA PHE A 493 6.66 18.71 16.75
C PHE A 493 7.62 19.82 17.23
N ALA A 494 7.38 21.08 16.87
CA ALA A 494 8.19 22.22 17.30
C ALA A 494 8.13 22.58 18.81
N PRO A 495 7.06 22.28 19.59
CA PRO A 495 7.04 22.67 21.01
C PRO A 495 7.87 21.77 21.95
N LEU A 496 8.14 20.51 21.58
CA LEU A 496 8.75 19.52 22.50
C LEU A 496 10.28 19.52 22.52
N VAL A 497 10.94 20.05 21.50
CA VAL A 497 12.43 20.16 21.44
C VAL A 497 12.93 21.51 21.96
N ARG A 498 12.05 22.50 22.10
CA ARG A 498 12.39 23.85 22.62
C ARG A 498 12.34 23.99 24.15
N LEU A 499 11.89 22.97 24.87
CA LEU A 499 11.80 22.95 26.34
C LEU A 499 12.97 22.22 27.04
N ALA A 500 13.92 21.66 26.30
CA ALA A 500 15.09 20.97 26.86
C ALA A 500 16.44 21.61 26.48
N GLY A 501 16.42 22.88 26.06
CA GLY A 501 17.53 23.53 25.35
C GLY A 501 18.33 24.64 26.06
N PRO A 502 17.96 25.12 27.26
CA PRO A 502 18.87 25.99 28.00
C PRO A 502 18.97 25.60 29.48
N ALA A 503 19.81 24.61 29.79
CA ALA A 503 20.28 24.35 31.16
C ALA A 503 21.75 23.87 31.23
N MET A 504 22.53 24.03 30.14
CA MET A 504 23.95 23.66 30.12
C MET A 504 24.77 24.67 29.32
N ALA A 505 24.82 25.93 29.77
CA ALA A 505 25.84 26.89 29.32
C ALA A 505 25.94 28.14 30.21
N SER A 506 25.89 28.00 31.53
CA SER A 506 26.33 29.09 32.43
C SER A 506 26.59 28.56 33.83
N HIS A 507 27.79 28.04 34.07
CA HIS A 507 28.57 28.24 35.31
C HIS A 507 29.92 27.52 35.19
N ARG A 508 31.00 28.30 35.11
CA ARG A 508 32.36 27.85 35.43
C ARG A 508 32.61 28.01 36.94
N PRO A 509 33.59 27.30 37.51
CA PRO A 509 33.64 26.94 38.92
C PRO A 509 34.35 27.98 39.80
N ALA A 510 33.92 28.09 41.05
CA ALA A 510 34.67 28.60 42.21
C ALA A 510 34.13 27.80 43.42
N ALA A 511 34.91 26.86 43.94
CA ALA A 511 35.82 27.04 45.07
C ALA A 511 35.11 27.08 46.45
N SER A 512 35.64 26.23 47.34
CA SER A 512 35.53 26.21 48.81
C SER A 512 34.38 25.42 49.46
N TRP A 513 34.84 24.44 50.25
CA TRP A 513 34.20 23.61 51.28
C TRP A 513 33.40 22.38 50.81
#